data_AF-A0A1F4PRP3-F1
#
_entry.id   AF-A0A1F4PRP3-F1
#
_cell.length_a   1.000
_cell.length_b   1.000
_cell.length_c   1.000
_cell.angle_alpha   90.00
_cell.angle_beta   90.00
_cell.angle_gamma   90.00
#
_symmetry.space_group_name_H-M   'P 1'
#
loop_
_entity.id
_entity.type
_entity.pdbx_description
1 polymer ?
#
loop_
_entity_poly.entity_id
_entity_poly.type
_entity_poly.pdbx_seq_one_letter_code
_entity_poly.pdbx_strand_id
1 'polypeptide(L)'
;MKLISAKSIKIIALTSIIFLTCWNGSMVDSNSKDKRPDVNFYGILQDHKSTTKVEDILIGGKYKQIPVYQEVHQVAKSDVKTSVDQSSSKSAEMDPKQNKTLLDLDEVASITLKYPDNPIEHEIKINNTKYVEILVTSINNSTQTYLIESSRDLSCLKIDQGPEQNQKPVLEERKLNMIHVKNLEIKGKKSAQDVNQSKARDDMANTDKVEIALKIENDLDQIEKNVKNLPQHDPSQYEKFKQSIIALLRSLRDQLQKMLHMIKN
;
A
#
# COMPACT_ATOMS: atom_id res chain seq x y z
N MET A 1 25.22 -7.03 52.78
CA MET A 1 25.29 -7.69 51.46
C MET A 1 24.35 -8.89 51.47
N LYS A 2 23.20 -8.82 50.79
CA LYS A 2 22.27 -9.96 50.70
C LYS A 2 22.64 -10.81 49.49
N LEU A 3 23.07 -12.04 49.73
CA LEU A 3 23.37 -13.04 48.71
C LEU A 3 22.08 -13.39 47.97
N ILE A 4 22.01 -13.02 46.70
CA ILE A 4 20.91 -13.36 45.81
C ILE A 4 20.97 -14.86 45.56
N SER A 5 19.91 -15.57 45.94
CA SER A 5 19.79 -17.02 45.78
C SER A 5 19.80 -17.42 44.30
N ALA A 6 20.52 -18.49 43.96
CA ALA A 6 20.63 -19.01 42.59
C ALA A 6 19.27 -19.36 41.96
N LYS A 7 18.22 -19.56 42.76
CA LYS A 7 16.84 -19.77 42.27
C LYS A 7 16.23 -18.48 41.73
N SER A 8 16.56 -17.32 42.31
CA SER A 8 16.08 -16.00 41.88
C SER A 8 16.66 -15.59 40.53
N ILE A 9 17.91 -16.01 40.22
CA ILE A 9 18.57 -15.72 38.95
C ILE A 9 17.89 -16.45 37.78
N LYS A 10 17.45 -17.70 37.98
CA LYS A 10 16.78 -18.49 36.94
C LYS A 10 15.40 -17.92 36.56
N ILE A 11 14.65 -17.39 37.53
CA ILE A 11 13.33 -16.80 37.28
C ILE A 11 13.46 -15.49 36.48
N ILE A 12 14.46 -14.65 36.81
CA ILE A 12 14.73 -13.39 36.10
C ILE A 12 15.16 -13.65 34.65
N ALA A 13 15.97 -14.67 34.40
CA ALA A 13 16.38 -15.05 33.04
C ALA A 13 15.17 -15.53 32.19
N LEU A 14 14.24 -16.27 32.79
CA LEU A 14 13.07 -16.81 32.07
C LEU A 14 12.04 -15.71 31.72
N THR A 15 11.81 -14.73 32.60
CA THR A 15 10.93 -13.59 32.29
C THR A 15 11.52 -12.65 31.24
N SER A 16 12.84 -12.55 31.14
CA SER A 16 13.51 -11.73 30.12
C SER A 16 13.35 -12.30 28.71
N ILE A 17 13.30 -13.63 28.56
CA ILE A 17 13.15 -14.30 27.25
C ILE A 17 11.72 -14.14 26.72
N ILE A 18 10.70 -14.20 27.59
CA ILE A 18 9.29 -14.04 27.18
C ILE A 18 9.00 -12.61 26.70
N PHE A 19 9.68 -11.60 27.25
CA PHE A 19 9.57 -10.22 26.77
C PHE A 19 10.21 -10.00 25.40
N LEU A 20 11.22 -10.79 25.02
CA LEU A 20 11.89 -10.69 23.72
C LEU A 20 11.14 -11.41 22.59
N THR A 21 10.37 -12.47 22.89
CA THR A 21 9.66 -13.27 21.87
C THR A 21 8.29 -12.74 21.48
N CYS A 22 7.79 -11.69 22.16
CA CYS A 22 6.47 -11.11 21.87
C CYS A 22 6.51 -9.84 21.00
N TRP A 23 7.69 -9.45 20.48
CA TRP A 23 7.81 -8.31 19.58
C TRP A 23 7.57 -8.74 18.12
N ASN A 24 6.29 -8.91 17.74
CA ASN A 24 5.87 -8.94 16.33
C ASN A 24 5.58 -7.52 15.82
N GLY A 25 6.42 -6.55 16.18
CA GLY A 25 6.40 -5.24 15.56
C GLY A 25 7.16 -5.33 14.24
N SER A 26 6.44 -5.21 13.12
CA SER A 26 7.04 -4.89 11.81
C SER A 26 7.91 -3.64 11.99
N MET A 27 9.20 -3.84 12.22
CA MET A 27 10.16 -2.77 12.46
C MET A 27 10.72 -2.40 11.09
N VAL A 28 10.44 -1.17 10.65
CA VAL A 28 11.05 -0.60 9.44
C VAL A 28 12.56 -0.63 9.66
N ASP A 29 13.29 -1.28 8.75
CA ASP A 29 14.72 -1.53 8.88
C ASP A 29 15.46 -0.20 9.05
N SER A 30 16.10 -0.01 10.19
CA SER A 30 16.71 1.27 10.59
C SER A 30 17.97 1.60 9.75
N ASN A 31 18.45 0.63 8.97
CA ASN A 31 19.69 0.69 8.21
C ASN A 31 19.49 0.95 6.70
N SER A 32 18.25 1.00 6.19
CA SER A 32 18.03 1.45 4.82
C SER A 32 18.13 2.98 4.75
N LYS A 33 18.81 3.51 3.73
CA LYS A 33 18.76 4.96 3.41
C LYS A 33 17.35 5.42 3.03
N ASP A 34 16.44 4.46 2.78
CA ASP A 34 15.07 4.67 2.36
C ASP A 34 14.13 4.14 3.46
N LYS A 35 13.65 5.02 4.34
CA LYS A 35 12.81 4.70 5.53
C LYS A 35 11.37 4.28 5.17
N ARG A 36 11.15 3.81 3.94
CA ARG A 36 9.82 3.48 3.44
C ARG A 36 9.37 2.15 4.01
N PRO A 37 8.06 1.96 4.24
CA PRO A 37 7.53 0.67 4.68
C PRO A 37 7.73 -0.40 3.59
N ASP A 38 7.88 -1.66 4.00
CA ASP A 38 8.05 -2.81 3.07
C ASP A 38 6.86 -2.97 2.11
N VAL A 39 5.68 -2.50 2.55
CA VAL A 39 4.45 -2.46 1.77
C VAL A 39 3.96 -1.02 1.72
N ASN A 40 3.91 -0.47 0.50
CA ASN A 40 3.39 0.86 0.24
C ASN A 40 1.89 0.77 -0.09
N PHE A 41 1.04 1.08 0.89
CA PHE A 41 -0.39 1.30 0.66
C PHE A 41 -0.62 2.70 0.08
N TYR A 42 -1.44 2.79 -0.96
CA TYR A 42 -1.79 4.04 -1.61
C TYR A 42 -3.30 4.22 -1.73
N GLY A 43 -3.72 5.48 -1.83
CA GLY A 43 -5.13 5.79 -1.71
C GLY A 43 -5.48 7.27 -1.81
N ILE A 44 -6.65 7.60 -1.29
CA ILE A 44 -7.17 8.97 -1.22
C ILE A 44 -7.41 9.32 0.24
N LEU A 45 -6.79 10.41 0.69
CA LEU A 45 -6.98 10.98 2.01
C LEU A 45 -7.79 12.27 1.88
N GLN A 46 -8.91 12.31 2.58
CA GLN A 46 -9.72 13.50 2.78
C GLN A 46 -9.62 13.94 4.24
N ASP A 47 -9.15 15.16 4.45
CA ASP A 47 -9.17 15.84 5.74
C ASP A 47 -10.16 17.01 5.72
N HIS A 48 -10.15 17.85 6.76
CA HIS A 48 -11.04 19.02 6.83
C HIS A 48 -10.67 20.15 5.86
N LYS A 49 -9.51 20.08 5.20
CA LYS A 49 -9.00 21.14 4.33
C LYS A 49 -8.96 20.75 2.86
N SER A 50 -8.79 19.47 2.56
CA SER A 50 -8.35 19.00 1.25
C SER A 50 -8.66 17.52 1.03
N THR A 51 -8.75 17.15 -0.24
CA THR A 51 -8.70 15.75 -0.69
C THR A 51 -7.43 15.58 -1.50
N THR A 52 -6.60 14.61 -1.12
CA THR A 52 -5.27 14.39 -1.72
C THR A 52 -5.00 12.92 -1.98
N LYS A 53 -4.28 12.62 -3.05
CA LYS A 53 -3.74 11.28 -3.29
C LYS A 53 -2.51 11.07 -2.39
N VAL A 54 -2.43 9.91 -1.77
CA VAL A 54 -1.37 9.60 -0.80
C VAL A 54 -0.81 8.20 -1.04
N GLU A 55 0.44 8.00 -0.63
CA GLU A 55 1.12 6.71 -0.56
C GLU A 55 1.87 6.54 0.77
N ASP A 56 2.45 5.36 1.02
CA ASP A 56 3.12 4.99 2.28
C ASP A 56 2.24 5.21 3.53
N ILE A 57 0.97 4.81 3.43
CA ILE A 57 -0.02 5.00 4.50
C ILE A 57 0.32 4.12 5.71
N LEU A 58 0.49 4.74 6.88
CA LEU A 58 0.69 4.09 8.17
C LEU A 58 -0.16 4.73 9.26
N ILE A 59 -0.72 3.93 10.17
CA ILE A 59 -1.52 4.38 11.32
C ILE A 59 -0.82 3.96 12.62
N GLY A 60 -0.37 4.94 13.40
CA GLY A 60 0.49 4.75 14.57
C GLY A 60 1.80 4.04 14.20
N GLY A 61 2.35 4.34 13.02
CA GLY A 61 3.55 3.70 12.47
C GLY A 61 3.35 2.27 11.97
N LYS A 62 2.11 1.81 11.79
CA LYS A 62 1.79 0.43 11.38
C LYS A 62 0.82 0.39 10.21
N TYR A 63 0.98 -0.59 9.32
CA TYR A 63 -0.04 -0.98 8.34
C TYR A 63 -0.72 -2.32 8.69
N LYS A 64 -0.17 -3.08 9.65
CA LYS A 64 -0.77 -4.29 10.23
C LYS A 64 -0.95 -4.15 11.73
N GLN A 65 -1.89 -4.91 12.27
CA GLN A 65 -2.14 -4.98 13.71
C GLN A 65 -2.40 -3.61 14.35
N ILE A 66 -3.16 -2.77 13.65
CA ILE A 66 -3.58 -1.45 14.12
C ILE A 66 -4.67 -1.67 15.18
N PRO A 67 -4.43 -1.29 16.45
CA PRO A 67 -5.38 -1.56 17.50
C PRO A 67 -6.58 -0.62 17.44
N VAL A 68 -7.76 -1.22 17.44
CA VAL A 68 -9.06 -0.55 17.55
C VAL A 68 -9.91 -1.26 18.59
N TYR A 69 -11.00 -0.64 19.04
CA TYR A 69 -11.85 -1.20 20.09
C TYR A 69 -13.30 -1.24 19.61
N GLN A 70 -14.01 -2.34 19.88
CA GLN A 70 -15.43 -2.43 19.54
C GLN A 70 -16.26 -1.60 20.51
N GLU A 71 -17.24 -0.85 20.04
CA GLU A 71 -18.18 -0.16 20.92
C GLU A 71 -19.00 -1.21 21.71
N VAL A 72 -18.96 -1.17 23.04
CA VAL A 72 -19.89 -1.97 23.84
C VAL A 72 -21.23 -1.25 23.81
N HIS A 73 -22.12 -1.67 22.92
CA HIS A 73 -23.51 -1.23 23.02
C HIS A 73 -24.03 -1.68 24.39
N GLN A 74 -24.32 -0.71 25.26
CA GLN A 74 -25.06 -0.98 26.48
C GLN A 74 -26.35 -1.63 26.05
N VAL A 75 -26.51 -2.91 26.39
CA VAL A 75 -27.78 -3.62 26.20
C VAL A 75 -28.83 -2.75 26.88
N ALA A 76 -29.71 -2.17 26.08
CA ALA A 76 -30.83 -1.39 26.58
C ALA A 76 -31.54 -2.26 27.61
N LYS A 77 -31.65 -1.74 28.84
CA LYS A 77 -32.44 -2.33 29.91
C LYS A 77 -33.87 -2.50 29.42
N SER A 78 -34.22 -3.67 28.92
CA SER A 78 -35.59 -4.15 28.98
C SER A 78 -35.76 -4.89 30.31
N ASP A 79 -36.71 -4.38 31.09
CA ASP A 79 -37.43 -5.07 32.16
C ASP A 79 -36.78 -5.19 33.54
N VAL A 80 -36.51 -4.05 34.20
CA VAL A 80 -36.82 -3.93 35.63
C VAL A 80 -37.35 -2.52 35.93
N LYS A 81 -38.68 -2.40 36.06
CA LYS A 81 -39.34 -1.26 36.68
C LYS A 81 -38.99 -1.21 38.17
N THR A 82 -38.09 -0.32 38.59
CA THR A 82 -38.17 0.25 39.96
C THR A 82 -37.51 1.63 40.03
N SER A 83 -38.34 2.61 40.42
CA SER A 83 -38.05 3.85 41.17
C SER A 83 -36.85 4.73 40.80
N VAL A 84 -37.20 5.92 40.28
CA VAL A 84 -36.75 7.26 40.71
C VAL A 84 -35.56 7.27 41.68
N ASP A 85 -34.38 7.66 41.19
CA ASP A 85 -33.59 8.75 41.75
C ASP A 85 -32.47 9.17 40.79
N GLN A 86 -32.28 10.48 40.68
CA GLN A 86 -31.20 11.16 39.95
C GLN A 86 -29.83 10.73 40.48
N SER A 87 -28.86 10.45 39.59
CA SER A 87 -27.44 10.86 39.72
C SER A 87 -26.49 9.97 38.90
N SER A 88 -25.69 10.64 38.07
CA SER A 88 -24.46 10.17 37.40
C SER A 88 -24.64 9.15 36.27
N SER A 89 -24.53 9.64 35.04
CA SER A 89 -24.03 8.89 33.89
C SER A 89 -22.63 8.36 34.20
N LYS A 90 -22.55 7.23 34.93
CA LYS A 90 -21.32 6.45 35.01
C LYS A 90 -21.04 5.92 33.62
N SER A 91 -20.15 6.61 32.91
CA SER A 91 -19.40 6.05 31.78
C SER A 91 -19.03 4.62 32.15
N ALA A 92 -19.61 3.63 31.48
CA ALA A 92 -19.21 2.25 31.68
C ALA A 92 -17.72 2.20 31.34
N GLU A 93 -16.90 1.95 32.36
CA GLU A 93 -15.45 1.88 32.23
C GLU A 93 -15.14 0.63 31.41
N MET A 94 -14.98 0.82 30.10
CA MET A 94 -14.71 -0.25 29.16
C MET A 94 -13.27 -0.71 29.35
N ASP A 95 -13.06 -1.98 29.73
CA ASP A 95 -11.70 -2.54 29.82
C ASP A 95 -11.12 -2.68 28.38
N PRO A 96 -10.08 -1.91 28.02
CA PRO A 96 -9.43 -2.01 26.71
C PRO A 96 -8.90 -3.40 26.40
N LYS A 97 -8.62 -4.22 27.42
CA LYS A 97 -8.06 -5.56 27.20
C LYS A 97 -9.09 -6.54 26.67
N GLN A 98 -10.38 -6.31 26.90
CA GLN A 98 -11.42 -7.29 26.58
C GLN A 98 -12.02 -7.12 25.17
N ASN A 99 -11.88 -5.95 24.56
CA ASN A 99 -12.56 -5.61 23.29
C ASN A 99 -11.62 -5.02 22.22
N LYS A 100 -10.32 -5.32 22.34
CA LYS A 100 -9.31 -4.89 21.37
C LYS A 100 -9.34 -5.78 20.13
N THR A 101 -9.52 -5.16 18.97
CA THR A 101 -9.38 -5.78 17.66
C THR A 101 -8.13 -5.20 16.97
N LEU A 102 -7.53 -5.98 16.08
CA LEU A 102 -6.33 -5.60 15.33
C LEU A 102 -6.69 -5.53 13.85
N LEU A 103 -6.63 -4.34 13.25
CA LEU A 103 -6.87 -4.13 11.83
C LEU A 103 -5.60 -4.32 11.01
N ASP A 104 -5.76 -4.90 9.82
CA ASP A 104 -4.75 -4.91 8.75
C ASP A 104 -5.26 -4.06 7.60
N LEU A 105 -4.45 -3.11 7.11
CA LEU A 105 -4.84 -2.26 5.97
C LEU A 105 -5.08 -3.06 4.70
N ASP A 106 -4.55 -4.28 4.61
CA ASP A 106 -4.81 -5.20 3.48
C ASP A 106 -6.27 -5.64 3.36
N GLU A 107 -7.01 -5.62 4.47
CA GLU A 107 -8.41 -6.05 4.52
C GLU A 107 -9.38 -4.86 4.50
N VAL A 108 -8.85 -3.63 4.50
CA VAL A 108 -9.60 -2.38 4.64
C VAL A 108 -9.72 -1.68 3.29
N ALA A 109 -10.95 -1.40 2.87
CA ALA A 109 -11.25 -0.53 1.74
C ALA A 109 -11.28 0.95 2.14
N SER A 110 -11.89 1.27 3.28
CA SER A 110 -11.90 2.64 3.79
C SER A 110 -12.01 2.74 5.31
N ILE A 111 -11.49 3.85 5.85
CA ILE A 111 -11.66 4.28 7.24
C ILE A 111 -12.25 5.68 7.21
N THR A 112 -13.48 5.82 7.69
CA THR A 112 -14.22 7.07 7.67
C THR A 112 -14.54 7.48 9.10
N LEU A 113 -14.39 8.76 9.44
CA LEU A 113 -14.85 9.27 10.73
C LEU A 113 -16.38 9.21 10.77
N LYS A 114 -16.98 8.69 11.87
CA LYS A 114 -18.45 8.59 11.96
C LYS A 114 -19.15 9.95 11.89
N TYR A 115 -18.50 10.98 12.43
CA TYR A 115 -18.97 12.37 12.39
C TYR A 115 -17.94 13.26 11.67
N PRO A 116 -17.87 13.20 10.33
CA PRO A 116 -16.75 13.79 9.58
C PRO A 116 -16.74 15.31 9.58
N ASP A 117 -17.89 15.98 9.69
CA ASP A 117 -17.95 17.45 9.67
C ASP A 117 -17.77 18.09 11.04
N ASN A 118 -18.14 17.36 12.10
CA ASN A 118 -18.01 17.77 13.48
C ASN A 118 -17.36 16.62 14.26
N PRO A 119 -16.02 16.51 14.24
CA PRO A 119 -15.32 15.42 14.91
C PRO A 119 -15.54 15.55 16.42
N ILE A 120 -16.19 14.54 17.01
CA ILE A 120 -16.49 14.48 18.44
C ILE A 120 -15.59 13.43 19.07
N GLU A 121 -14.89 13.81 20.14
CA GLU A 121 -14.23 12.83 21.00
C GLU A 121 -15.31 12.01 21.74
N HIS A 122 -15.19 10.69 21.65
CA HIS A 122 -16.07 9.77 22.34
C HIS A 122 -15.96 9.96 23.86
N GLU A 123 -17.07 9.78 24.59
CA GLU A 123 -17.12 9.98 26.04
C GLU A 123 -16.24 8.99 26.81
N ILE A 124 -16.00 7.80 26.21
CA ILE A 124 -15.11 6.79 26.77
C ILE A 124 -13.68 7.30 26.80
N LYS A 125 -13.11 7.37 28.00
CA LYS A 125 -11.68 7.56 28.23
C LYS A 125 -11.11 6.28 28.80
N ILE A 126 -10.07 5.76 28.17
CA ILE A 126 -9.34 4.60 28.66
C ILE A 126 -7.92 5.05 29.00
N ASN A 127 -7.47 4.85 30.23
CA ASN A 127 -6.16 5.33 30.69
C ASN A 127 -5.93 6.82 30.41
N ASN A 128 -6.98 7.65 30.53
CA ASN A 128 -6.97 9.07 30.19
C ASN A 128 -6.70 9.39 28.69
N THR A 129 -6.74 8.39 27.82
CA THR A 129 -6.69 8.53 26.36
C THR A 129 -8.08 8.76 25.80
N LYS A 130 -8.20 9.72 24.87
CA LYS A 130 -9.43 10.06 24.17
C LYS A 130 -9.57 9.22 22.89
N TYR A 131 -10.81 8.88 22.54
CA TYR A 131 -11.12 8.07 21.38
C TYR A 131 -12.05 8.81 20.43
N VAL A 132 -12.07 8.41 19.16
CA VAL A 132 -13.08 8.81 18.17
C VAL A 132 -13.70 7.56 17.55
N GLU A 133 -14.93 7.69 17.09
CA GLU A 133 -15.62 6.64 16.34
C GLU A 133 -15.26 6.69 14.85
N ILE A 134 -14.86 5.55 14.33
CA ILE A 134 -14.55 5.32 12.92
C ILE A 134 -15.43 4.20 12.37
N LEU A 135 -15.84 4.35 11.12
CA LEU A 135 -16.47 3.34 10.31
C LEU A 135 -15.37 2.72 9.44
N VAL A 136 -15.14 1.42 9.60
CA VAL A 136 -14.18 0.67 8.80
C VAL A 136 -14.95 -0.20 7.83
N THR A 137 -14.75 0.04 6.54
CA THR A 137 -15.32 -0.77 5.46
C THR A 137 -14.25 -1.72 4.94
N SER A 138 -14.53 -3.01 4.96
CA SER A 138 -13.62 -4.03 4.42
C SER A 138 -13.64 -4.04 2.89
N ILE A 139 -12.66 -4.69 2.28
CA ILE A 139 -12.63 -4.96 0.83
C ILE A 139 -13.85 -5.76 0.33
N ASN A 140 -14.53 -6.47 1.23
CA ASN A 140 -15.75 -7.22 0.93
C ASN A 140 -17.02 -6.39 1.16
N ASN A 141 -16.90 -5.06 1.31
CA ASN A 141 -17.98 -4.11 1.58
C ASN A 141 -18.72 -4.34 2.91
N SER A 142 -18.11 -5.02 3.90
CA SER A 142 -18.66 -5.10 5.25
C SER A 142 -18.21 -3.88 6.06
N THR A 143 -19.16 -3.11 6.61
CA THR A 143 -18.84 -1.94 7.44
C THR A 143 -19.05 -2.25 8.92
N GLN A 144 -18.07 -1.91 9.75
CA GLN A 144 -18.10 -2.07 11.20
C GLN A 144 -17.65 -0.78 11.88
N THR A 145 -18.32 -0.42 12.98
CA THR A 145 -17.93 0.73 13.82
C THR A 145 -16.89 0.32 14.86
N TYR A 146 -15.85 1.13 15.01
CA TYR A 146 -14.81 0.96 16.00
C TYR A 146 -14.44 2.28 16.66
N LEU A 147 -13.77 2.19 17.81
CA LEU A 147 -13.10 3.27 18.49
C LEU A 147 -11.60 3.21 18.21
N ILE A 148 -11.01 4.35 17.89
CA ILE A 148 -9.56 4.52 17.73
C ILE A 148 -9.11 5.74 18.54
N GLU A 149 -7.88 5.72 19.04
CA GLU A 149 -7.34 6.84 19.81
C GLU A 149 -7.34 8.12 18.95
N SER A 150 -7.94 9.21 19.45
CA SER A 150 -8.12 10.46 18.70
C SER A 150 -6.79 11.06 18.25
N SER A 151 -5.77 10.92 19.09
CA SER A 151 -4.40 11.40 18.89
C SER A 151 -3.52 10.42 18.13
N ARG A 152 -4.05 9.30 17.62
CA ARG A 152 -3.23 8.36 16.87
C ARG A 152 -2.79 9.01 15.55
N ASP A 153 -1.50 8.93 15.26
CA ASP A 153 -0.94 9.52 14.05
C ASP A 153 -1.29 8.69 12.81
N LEU A 154 -1.78 9.33 11.77
CA LEU A 154 -1.75 8.88 10.38
C LEU A 154 -0.56 9.54 9.70
N SER A 155 0.39 8.76 9.19
CA SER A 155 1.51 9.25 8.39
C SER A 155 1.42 8.71 6.96
N CYS A 156 1.68 9.57 5.98
CA CYS A 156 1.68 9.22 4.56
C CYS A 156 2.53 10.22 3.75
N LEU A 157 2.81 9.91 2.49
CA LEU A 157 3.37 10.83 1.52
C LEU A 157 2.26 11.35 0.60
N LYS A 158 2.08 12.67 0.54
CA LYS A 158 1.21 13.31 -0.44
C LYS A 158 1.86 13.21 -1.81
N ILE A 159 1.11 12.73 -2.80
CA ILE A 159 1.52 12.71 -4.20
C ILE A 159 1.06 14.02 -4.82
N ASP A 160 1.95 15.00 -4.92
CA ASP A 160 1.68 16.20 -5.69
C ASP A 160 2.10 15.99 -7.16
N GLN A 161 1.20 16.28 -8.08
CA GLN A 161 1.56 16.36 -9.49
C GLN A 161 2.31 17.67 -9.62
N GLY A 162 3.65 17.60 -9.71
CA GLY A 162 4.49 18.78 -9.91
C GLY A 162 4.00 19.64 -11.08
N PRO A 163 4.45 20.90 -11.21
CA PRO A 163 3.98 21.81 -12.26
C PRO A 163 4.01 21.12 -13.62
N GLU A 164 2.89 21.23 -14.35
CA GLU A 164 2.59 20.52 -15.60
C GLU A 164 3.70 20.67 -16.65
N GLN A 165 4.73 19.81 -16.60
CA GLN A 165 5.68 19.47 -17.65
C GLN A 165 6.76 18.52 -17.09
N ASN A 166 6.56 17.21 -17.30
CA ASN A 166 7.63 16.18 -17.26
C ASN A 166 8.47 16.01 -15.98
N GLN A 167 7.98 16.39 -14.79
CA GLN A 167 8.72 16.15 -13.56
C GLN A 167 8.08 15.08 -12.68
N LYS A 168 8.95 14.27 -12.07
CA LYS A 168 8.60 13.21 -11.11
C LYS A 168 7.67 13.77 -10.03
N PRO A 169 6.69 12.98 -9.55
CA PRO A 169 5.80 13.43 -8.48
C PRO A 169 6.61 13.92 -7.28
N VAL A 170 6.22 15.07 -6.73
CA VAL A 170 6.82 15.60 -5.50
C VAL A 170 6.12 14.89 -4.34
N LEU A 171 6.92 14.18 -3.53
CA LEU A 171 6.43 13.47 -2.36
C LEU A 171 6.69 14.32 -1.12
N GLU A 172 5.61 14.72 -0.45
CA GLU A 172 5.67 15.52 0.78
C GLU A 172 5.16 14.68 1.96
N GLU A 173 5.95 14.61 3.04
CA GLU A 173 5.54 13.89 4.25
C GLU A 173 4.39 14.63 4.95
N ARG A 174 3.31 13.90 5.21
CA ARG A 174 2.12 14.40 5.89
C ARG A 174 1.82 13.55 7.12
N LYS A 175 1.64 14.23 8.26
CA LYS A 175 1.19 13.64 9.52
C LYS A 175 -0.07 14.32 10.01
N LEU A 176 -1.07 13.53 10.40
CA LEU A 176 -2.36 14.00 10.88
C LEU A 176 -2.82 13.10 12.02
N ASN A 177 -3.52 13.67 13.00
CA ASN A 177 -4.20 12.85 14.01
C ASN A 177 -5.48 12.26 13.42
N MET A 178 -5.88 11.06 13.84
CA MET A 178 -7.09 10.38 13.36
C MET A 178 -8.36 11.21 13.50
N ILE A 179 -8.47 12.07 14.53
CA ILE A 179 -9.61 13.00 14.70
C ILE A 179 -9.78 13.99 13.53
N HIS A 180 -8.74 14.21 12.71
CA HIS A 180 -8.77 15.11 11.56
C HIS A 180 -8.91 14.40 10.21
N VAL A 181 -8.98 13.07 10.21
CA VAL A 181 -9.11 12.24 9.00
C VAL A 181 -10.59 12.00 8.75
N LYS A 182 -11.19 12.74 7.81
CA LYS A 182 -12.60 12.54 7.45
C LYS A 182 -12.81 11.19 6.78
N ASN A 183 -11.97 10.90 5.80
CA ASN A 183 -12.02 9.65 5.05
C ASN A 183 -10.63 9.28 4.54
N LEU A 184 -10.26 8.02 4.73
CA LEU A 184 -9.08 7.39 4.15
C LEU A 184 -9.54 6.21 3.31
N GLU A 185 -9.43 6.32 2.00
CA GLU A 185 -9.73 5.24 1.06
C GLU A 185 -8.44 4.54 0.64
N ILE A 186 -8.38 3.22 0.78
CA ILE A 186 -7.26 2.40 0.35
C ILE A 186 -7.57 1.86 -1.05
N LYS A 187 -6.77 2.24 -2.04
CA LYS A 187 -6.95 1.83 -3.44
C LYS A 187 -6.14 0.57 -3.78
N GLY A 188 -5.08 0.30 -3.04
CA GLY A 188 -4.23 -0.86 -3.24
C GLY A 188 -2.92 -0.75 -2.49
N LYS A 189 -2.03 -1.72 -2.75
CA LYS A 189 -0.69 -1.80 -2.18
C LYS A 189 0.34 -2.13 -3.25
N LYS A 190 1.57 -1.66 -3.06
CA LYS A 190 2.76 -2.02 -3.84
C LYS A 190 3.75 -2.66 -2.86
N SER A 191 4.19 -3.87 -3.14
CA SER A 191 5.25 -4.48 -2.34
C SER A 191 6.61 -3.94 -2.80
N ALA A 192 7.58 -3.81 -1.88
CA ALA A 192 8.95 -3.47 -2.25
C ALA A 192 9.58 -4.52 -3.22
N GLN A 193 9.06 -5.75 -3.23
CA GLN A 193 9.46 -6.80 -4.18
C GLN A 193 8.99 -6.51 -5.61
N ASP A 194 7.80 -5.93 -5.79
CA ASP A 194 7.28 -5.58 -7.12
C ASP A 194 8.07 -4.43 -7.75
N VAL A 195 8.57 -3.46 -6.97
CA VAL A 195 9.33 -2.32 -7.51
C VAL A 195 10.68 -2.77 -8.09
N ASN A 196 11.31 -3.79 -7.52
CA ASN A 196 12.54 -4.39 -8.07
C ASN A 196 12.26 -5.28 -9.29
N GLN A 197 11.10 -5.95 -9.36
CA GLN A 197 10.70 -6.66 -10.58
C GLN A 197 10.29 -5.71 -11.71
N SER A 198 9.67 -4.57 -11.41
CA SER A 198 9.32 -3.55 -12.42
C SER A 198 10.56 -2.92 -13.04
N LYS A 199 11.59 -2.60 -12.24
CA LYS A 199 12.88 -2.11 -12.78
C LYS A 199 13.60 -3.16 -13.62
N ALA A 200 13.63 -4.42 -13.17
CA ALA A 200 14.22 -5.51 -13.95
C ALA A 200 13.45 -5.81 -15.24
N ARG A 201 12.11 -5.64 -15.24
CA ARG A 201 11.27 -5.77 -16.43
C ARG A 201 11.39 -4.57 -17.38
N ASP A 202 11.54 -3.36 -16.87
CA ASP A 202 11.80 -2.18 -17.70
C ASP A 202 13.17 -2.27 -18.37
N ASP A 203 14.20 -2.77 -17.68
CA ASP A 203 15.52 -2.99 -18.27
C ASP A 203 15.53 -4.15 -19.30
N MET A 204 14.78 -5.23 -19.06
CA MET A 204 14.59 -6.31 -20.07
C MET A 204 13.74 -5.86 -21.27
N ALA A 205 12.65 -5.15 -21.05
CA ALA A 205 11.78 -4.66 -22.14
C ALA A 205 12.48 -3.61 -23.00
N ASN A 206 13.39 -2.82 -22.42
CA ASN A 206 14.21 -1.88 -23.17
C ASN A 206 15.31 -2.61 -23.98
N THR A 207 15.90 -3.66 -23.41
CA THR A 207 16.88 -4.51 -24.13
C THR A 207 16.22 -5.25 -25.31
N ASP A 208 15.02 -5.82 -25.12
CA ASP A 208 14.27 -6.51 -26.18
C ASP A 208 13.81 -5.54 -27.28
N LYS A 209 13.40 -4.31 -26.93
CA LYS A 209 13.06 -3.27 -27.92
C LYS A 209 14.27 -2.84 -28.74
N VAL A 210 15.45 -2.69 -28.12
CA VAL A 210 16.71 -2.35 -28.81
C VAL A 210 17.16 -3.50 -29.71
N GLU A 211 17.05 -4.75 -29.28
CA GLU A 211 17.40 -5.91 -30.12
C GLU A 211 16.46 -6.06 -31.33
N ILE A 212 15.15 -5.86 -31.14
CA ILE A 212 14.18 -5.87 -32.25
C ILE A 212 14.45 -4.72 -33.22
N ALA A 213 14.77 -3.52 -32.73
CA ALA A 213 15.10 -2.37 -33.59
C ALA A 213 16.36 -2.63 -34.44
N LEU A 214 17.41 -3.21 -33.86
CA LEU A 214 18.64 -3.58 -34.59
C LEU A 214 18.39 -4.67 -35.64
N LYS A 215 17.52 -5.64 -35.34
CA LYS A 215 17.13 -6.68 -36.31
C LYS A 215 16.32 -6.11 -37.47
N ILE A 216 15.42 -5.17 -37.21
CA ILE A 216 14.66 -4.46 -38.25
C ILE A 216 15.60 -3.67 -39.15
N GLU A 217 16.54 -2.92 -38.58
CA GLU A 217 17.51 -2.12 -39.33
C GLU A 217 18.37 -3.00 -40.24
N ASN A 218 18.88 -4.11 -39.72
CA ASN A 218 19.66 -5.07 -40.51
C ASN A 218 18.83 -5.76 -41.62
N ASP A 219 17.57 -6.13 -41.35
CA ASP A 219 16.69 -6.72 -42.35
C ASP A 219 16.39 -5.71 -43.47
N LEU A 220 16.19 -4.42 -43.15
CA LEU A 220 16.00 -3.34 -44.13
C LEU A 220 17.26 -3.12 -44.99
N ASP A 221 18.43 -3.07 -44.37
CA ASP A 221 19.72 -2.94 -45.06
C ASP A 221 19.98 -4.10 -46.04
N GLN A 222 19.64 -5.33 -45.64
CA GLN A 222 19.76 -6.50 -46.50
C GLN A 222 18.75 -6.48 -47.64
N ILE A 223 17.51 -6.06 -47.39
CA ILE A 223 16.52 -5.87 -48.45
C ILE A 223 17.00 -4.82 -49.45
N GLU A 224 17.53 -3.68 -48.99
CA GLU A 224 18.01 -2.62 -49.86
C GLU A 224 19.21 -3.07 -50.71
N LYS A 225 20.20 -3.72 -50.09
CA LYS A 225 21.36 -4.30 -50.80
C LYS A 225 20.93 -5.35 -51.81
N ASN A 226 19.93 -6.16 -51.46
CA ASN A 226 19.39 -7.12 -52.39
C ASN A 226 18.70 -6.39 -53.55
N VAL A 227 17.71 -5.52 -53.29
CA VAL A 227 17.00 -4.80 -54.35
C VAL A 227 17.94 -4.03 -55.31
N LYS A 228 19.03 -3.45 -54.80
CA LYS A 228 20.06 -2.77 -55.61
C LYS A 228 20.89 -3.70 -56.50
N ASN A 229 21.08 -4.95 -56.09
CA ASN A 229 21.90 -5.94 -56.80
C ASN A 229 21.05 -6.96 -57.56
N LEU A 230 19.84 -6.57 -58.02
CA LEU A 230 18.97 -7.46 -58.77
C LEU A 230 19.66 -7.99 -60.04
N PRO A 231 19.85 -9.31 -60.21
CA PRO A 231 20.40 -9.86 -61.44
C PRO A 231 19.42 -9.65 -62.59
N GLN A 232 19.77 -8.82 -63.57
CA GLN A 232 18.90 -8.44 -64.69
C GLN A 232 18.83 -9.49 -65.82
N HIS A 233 19.70 -10.50 -65.81
CA HIS A 233 19.91 -11.37 -66.97
C HIS A 233 19.94 -12.89 -66.69
N ASP A 234 19.70 -13.35 -65.44
CA ASP A 234 19.64 -14.78 -65.09
C ASP A 234 18.32 -15.11 -64.34
N PRO A 235 17.36 -15.78 -65.01
CA PRO A 235 16.07 -16.14 -64.41
C PRO A 235 16.19 -17.04 -63.17
N SER A 236 17.22 -17.88 -63.10
CA SER A 236 17.42 -18.81 -61.99
C SER A 236 17.95 -18.10 -60.73
N GLN A 237 18.80 -17.09 -60.92
CA GLN A 237 19.28 -16.25 -59.82
C GLN A 237 18.20 -15.27 -59.36
N TYR A 238 17.40 -14.75 -60.29
CA TYR A 238 16.27 -13.88 -59.97
C TYR A 238 15.26 -14.56 -59.03
N GLU A 239 14.89 -15.82 -59.28
CA GLU A 239 13.95 -16.54 -58.41
C GLU A 239 14.54 -16.84 -57.03
N LYS A 240 15.83 -17.23 -56.92
CA LYS A 240 16.50 -17.37 -55.62
C LYS A 240 16.50 -16.07 -54.82
N PHE A 241 16.71 -14.97 -55.52
CA PHE A 241 16.76 -13.64 -54.93
C PHE A 241 15.40 -13.16 -54.44
N LYS A 242 14.36 -13.38 -55.24
CA LYS A 242 12.97 -13.12 -54.88
C LYS A 242 12.55 -13.91 -53.65
N GLN A 243 12.95 -15.17 -53.54
CA GLN A 243 12.69 -15.97 -52.32
C GLN A 243 13.42 -15.40 -51.09
N SER A 244 14.66 -14.91 -51.26
CA SER A 244 15.41 -14.25 -50.18
C SER A 244 14.73 -12.96 -49.71
N ILE A 245 14.27 -12.11 -50.64
CA ILE A 245 13.54 -10.88 -50.31
C ILE A 245 12.21 -11.20 -49.59
N ILE A 246 11.47 -12.19 -50.08
CA ILE A 246 10.21 -12.63 -49.44
C ILE A 246 10.47 -13.14 -48.01
N ALA A 247 11.55 -13.88 -47.77
CA ALA A 247 11.92 -14.34 -46.44
C ALA A 247 12.24 -13.18 -45.49
N LEU A 248 13.00 -12.19 -45.96
CA LEU A 248 13.32 -10.98 -45.17
C LEU A 248 12.08 -10.14 -44.88
N LEU A 249 11.16 -9.98 -45.84
CA LEU A 249 9.89 -9.27 -45.63
C LEU A 249 8.98 -9.99 -44.62
N ARG A 250 8.99 -11.33 -44.60
CA ARG A 250 8.29 -12.11 -43.56
C ARG A 250 8.90 -11.91 -42.19
N SER A 251 10.24 -11.97 -42.08
CA SER A 251 10.97 -11.67 -40.84
C SER A 251 10.62 -10.28 -40.30
N LEU A 252 10.68 -9.26 -41.16
CA LEU A 252 10.35 -7.88 -40.82
C LEU A 252 8.91 -7.74 -40.32
N ARG A 253 7.94 -8.36 -41.02
CA ARG A 253 6.53 -8.36 -40.59
C ARG A 253 6.38 -8.96 -39.19
N ASP A 254 7.02 -10.10 -38.93
CA ASP A 254 6.89 -10.80 -37.65
C ASP A 254 7.55 -10.00 -36.51
N GLN A 255 8.68 -9.32 -36.78
CA GLN A 255 9.32 -8.40 -35.84
C GLN A 255 8.45 -7.17 -35.53
N LEU A 256 7.82 -6.56 -36.54
CA LEU A 256 6.89 -5.44 -36.36
C LEU A 256 5.63 -5.85 -35.57
N GLN A 257 5.11 -7.06 -35.81
CA GLN A 257 3.99 -7.61 -35.04
C GLN A 257 4.35 -7.81 -33.56
N LYS A 258 5.56 -8.32 -33.27
CA LYS A 258 6.06 -8.43 -31.90
C LYS A 258 6.16 -7.05 -31.23
N MET A 259 6.72 -6.06 -31.91
CA MET A 259 6.81 -4.69 -31.40
C MET A 259 5.43 -4.10 -31.12
N LEU A 260 4.47 -4.30 -32.03
CA LEU A 260 3.10 -3.80 -31.87
C LEU A 260 2.37 -4.47 -30.69
N HIS A 261 2.63 -5.75 -30.43
CA HIS A 261 2.13 -6.44 -29.24
C HIS A 261 2.78 -5.91 -27.96
N MET A 262 4.07 -5.57 -27.98
CA MET A 262 4.78 -4.96 -26.84
C MET A 262 4.32 -3.53 -26.52
N ILE A 263 3.70 -2.82 -27.47
CA ILE A 263 3.16 -1.47 -27.25
C ILE A 263 1.72 -1.51 -26.70
N LYS A 264 0.96 -2.57 -27.00
CA LYS A 264 -0.45 -2.71 -26.59
C LYS A 264 -0.64 -3.21 -25.15
N ASN A 265 0.40 -3.78 -24.55
CA ASN A 265 0.44 -4.25 -23.16
C ASN A 265 1.17 -3.24 -22.28
#